data_AF-A0A0G4LLN2-F1
#
_entry.id   AF-A0A0G4LLN2-F1
#
_cell.length_a   1.000
_cell.length_b   1.000
_cell.length_c   1.000
_cell.angle_alpha   90.00
_cell.angle_beta   90.00
_cell.angle_gamma   90.00
#
_symmetry.space_group_name_H-M   'P 1'
#
loop_
_entity.id
_entity.type
_entity.pdbx_description
1 polymer ?
#
loop_
_entity_poly.entity_id
_entity_poly.type
_entity_poly.pdbx_seq_one_letter_code
_entity_poly.pdbx_strand_id
1 'polypeptide(L)'
;MYTGYQVMNNAEHLATSEEQLSRQANRDSKQALQHAIAAADFYMKAYTEATNATDRLRLRRKCREMITWAEQLKSKESGGTLSPPTYRKITGEEETILRKSSYLHACLFPPWKSDPSDDVFELTAGDPPYTDHTEYAMSHQQNNILGGWERPATLVGSLLHPDEPFDGTAALMAASGDSDLVQDITTDCSVVASLCAAMDVLVAKSRGKPLLSRLMFPYDHTNDRPKLSQSGKYIFRMHFNGCFREVVIDDRLPVSRAG
;
A
#
# COMPACT_ATOMS: atom_id res chain seq x y z
N MET A 1 39.76 -35.79 -15.18
CA MET A 1 38.97 -35.06 -16.21
C MET A 1 37.60 -35.70 -16.52
N TYR A 2 37.29 -36.93 -16.09
CA TYR A 2 36.03 -37.60 -16.44
C TYR A 2 34.79 -37.23 -15.59
N THR A 3 34.97 -36.52 -14.47
CA THR A 3 33.89 -36.28 -13.49
C THR A 3 32.96 -35.13 -13.88
N GLY A 4 33.47 -33.98 -14.31
CA GLY A 4 32.62 -32.81 -14.66
C GLY A 4 31.69 -33.04 -15.86
N TYR A 5 32.17 -33.76 -16.88
CA TYR A 5 31.38 -34.06 -18.08
C TYR A 5 30.20 -35.02 -17.79
N GLN A 6 30.38 -35.96 -16.85
CA GLN A 6 29.31 -36.86 -16.42
C GLN A 6 28.26 -36.13 -15.58
N VAL A 7 28.69 -35.19 -14.72
CA VAL A 7 27.77 -34.37 -13.90
C VAL A 7 26.94 -33.44 -14.79
N MET A 8 27.56 -32.79 -15.79
CA MET A 8 26.88 -31.97 -16.78
C MET A 8 25.80 -32.76 -17.53
N ASN A 9 26.14 -33.94 -18.06
CA ASN A 9 25.19 -34.77 -18.83
C ASN A 9 24.03 -35.28 -17.98
N ASN A 10 24.27 -35.61 -16.70
CA ASN A 10 23.20 -36.01 -15.78
C ASN A 10 22.25 -34.83 -15.49
N ALA A 11 22.81 -33.66 -15.19
CA ALA A 11 22.02 -32.45 -14.96
C ALA A 11 21.20 -32.06 -16.20
N GLU A 12 21.76 -32.20 -17.39
CA GLU A 12 21.05 -31.94 -18.64
C GLU A 12 19.94 -32.96 -18.93
N HIS A 13 20.16 -34.24 -18.63
CA HIS A 13 19.14 -35.28 -18.78
C HIS A 13 17.95 -35.01 -17.84
N LEU A 14 18.23 -34.65 -16.59
CA LEU A 14 17.19 -34.24 -15.63
C LEU A 14 16.44 -32.99 -16.10
N ALA A 15 17.17 -31.98 -16.58
CA ALA A 15 16.56 -30.76 -17.13
C ALA A 15 15.60 -31.05 -18.29
N THR A 16 16.00 -31.95 -19.19
CA THR A 16 15.19 -32.32 -20.36
C THR A 16 13.95 -33.12 -19.96
N SER A 17 14.06 -33.99 -18.95
CA SER A 17 12.91 -34.71 -18.39
C SER A 17 11.89 -33.75 -17.77
N GLU A 18 12.36 -32.79 -16.96
CA GLU A 18 11.52 -31.78 -16.33
C GLU A 18 10.88 -30.84 -17.37
N GLU A 19 11.61 -30.47 -18.45
CA GLU A 19 11.06 -29.72 -19.58
C GLU A 19 9.88 -30.47 -20.23
N GLN A 20 10.01 -31.78 -20.45
CA GLN A 20 8.94 -32.61 -21.02
C GLN A 20 7.74 -32.70 -20.09
N LEU A 21 7.96 -32.94 -18.78
CA LEU A 21 6.89 -32.99 -17.78
C LEU A 21 6.14 -31.67 -17.70
N SER A 22 6.85 -30.54 -17.72
CA SER A 22 6.23 -29.20 -17.74
C SER A 22 5.33 -28.98 -18.95
N ARG A 23 5.78 -29.41 -20.15
CA ARG A 23 5.01 -29.27 -21.39
C ARG A 23 3.80 -30.21 -21.44
N GLN A 24 3.90 -31.41 -20.87
CA GLN A 24 2.79 -32.37 -20.78
C GLN A 24 1.75 -31.96 -19.75
N ALA A 25 2.17 -31.36 -18.65
CA ALA A 25 1.32 -30.88 -17.56
C ALA A 25 0.52 -29.62 -17.90
N ASN A 26 0.41 -29.20 -19.17
CA ASN A 26 -0.28 -27.97 -19.60
C ASN A 26 -1.77 -27.88 -19.17
N ARG A 27 -2.37 -28.97 -18.64
CA ARG A 27 -3.71 -28.97 -18.03
C ARG A 27 -3.73 -28.57 -16.55
N ASP A 28 -2.61 -28.70 -15.83
CA ASP A 28 -2.42 -28.29 -14.43
C ASP A 28 -1.31 -27.23 -14.38
N SER A 29 -1.72 -25.96 -14.34
CA SER A 29 -0.82 -24.79 -14.39
C SER A 29 0.24 -24.81 -13.29
N LYS A 30 -0.12 -25.29 -12.10
CA LYS A 30 0.76 -25.28 -10.92
C LYS A 30 1.84 -26.34 -11.04
N GLN A 31 1.48 -27.56 -11.45
CA GLN A 31 2.45 -28.62 -11.70
C GLN A 31 3.36 -28.28 -12.90
N ALA A 32 2.78 -27.75 -13.98
CA ALA A 32 3.56 -27.30 -15.14
C ALA A 32 4.60 -26.23 -14.75
N LEU A 33 4.23 -25.29 -13.87
CA LEU A 33 5.13 -24.25 -13.38
C LEU A 33 6.26 -24.81 -12.51
N GLN A 34 5.95 -25.75 -11.60
CA GLN A 34 6.96 -26.39 -10.74
C GLN A 34 8.01 -27.13 -11.58
N HIS A 35 7.58 -27.91 -12.56
CA HIS A 35 8.48 -28.61 -13.48
C HIS A 35 9.30 -27.63 -14.35
N ALA A 36 8.72 -26.49 -14.76
CA ALA A 36 9.46 -25.47 -15.52
C ALA A 36 10.60 -24.83 -14.70
N ILE A 37 10.35 -24.54 -13.41
CA ILE A 37 11.36 -24.00 -12.49
C ILE A 37 12.46 -25.03 -12.26
N ALA A 38 12.08 -26.29 -11.99
CA ALA A 38 13.04 -27.38 -11.79
C ALA A 38 13.94 -27.58 -13.02
N ALA A 39 13.37 -27.54 -14.24
CA ALA A 39 14.14 -27.63 -15.48
C ALA A 39 15.15 -26.48 -15.63
N ALA A 40 14.76 -25.24 -15.30
CA ALA A 40 15.65 -24.09 -15.35
C ALA A 40 16.83 -24.24 -14.35
N ASP A 41 16.57 -24.72 -13.14
CA ASP A 41 17.59 -24.99 -12.13
C ASP A 41 18.57 -26.07 -12.58
N PHE A 42 18.09 -27.13 -13.22
CA PHE A 42 18.96 -28.18 -13.76
C PHE A 42 19.78 -27.70 -14.97
N TYR A 43 19.21 -26.87 -15.85
CA TYR A 43 19.99 -26.23 -16.93
C TYR A 43 21.06 -25.27 -16.39
N MET A 44 20.78 -24.55 -15.29
CA MET A 44 21.76 -23.72 -14.59
C MET A 44 22.88 -24.55 -13.96
N LYS A 45 22.56 -25.68 -13.34
CA LYS A 45 23.55 -26.63 -12.80
C LYS A 45 24.41 -27.24 -13.90
N ALA A 46 23.81 -27.62 -15.03
CA ALA A 46 24.58 -28.10 -16.18
C ALA A 46 25.50 -26.99 -16.74
N TYR A 47 25.04 -25.73 -16.73
CA TYR A 47 25.83 -24.58 -17.19
C TYR A 47 27.07 -24.34 -16.31
N THR A 48 26.96 -24.48 -14.99
CA THR A 48 28.11 -24.29 -14.08
C THR A 48 29.18 -25.35 -14.27
N GLU A 49 28.78 -26.58 -14.62
CA GLU A 49 29.68 -27.72 -14.83
C GLU A 49 30.23 -27.83 -16.26
N ALA A 50 29.65 -27.08 -17.21
CA ALA A 50 30.09 -27.09 -18.60
C ALA A 50 31.48 -26.47 -18.75
N THR A 51 32.39 -27.18 -19.42
CA THR A 51 33.75 -26.70 -19.73
C THR A 51 33.84 -26.01 -21.08
N ASN A 52 32.93 -26.33 -22.01
CA ASN A 52 32.97 -25.86 -23.39
C ASN A 52 32.12 -24.58 -23.57
N ALA A 53 32.63 -23.62 -24.33
CA ALA A 53 31.92 -22.36 -24.59
C ALA A 53 30.62 -22.54 -25.38
N THR A 54 30.59 -23.50 -26.30
CA THR A 54 29.41 -23.87 -27.10
C THR A 54 28.30 -24.46 -26.23
N ASP A 55 28.64 -25.37 -25.33
CA ASP A 55 27.68 -26.00 -24.41
C ASP A 55 27.13 -24.99 -23.41
N ARG A 56 27.99 -24.09 -22.89
CA ARG A 56 27.55 -22.98 -22.04
C ARG A 56 26.54 -22.07 -22.74
N LEU A 57 26.76 -21.73 -24.01
CA LEU A 57 25.83 -20.88 -24.75
C LEU A 57 24.49 -21.58 -24.97
N ARG A 58 24.52 -22.88 -25.28
CA ARG A 58 23.34 -23.71 -25.50
C ARG A 58 22.51 -23.86 -24.22
N LEU A 59 23.15 -24.21 -23.11
CA LEU A 59 22.50 -24.38 -21.80
C LEU A 59 21.93 -23.06 -21.28
N ARG A 60 22.63 -21.94 -21.50
CA ARG A 60 22.13 -20.60 -21.18
C ARG A 60 20.87 -20.25 -21.98
N ARG A 61 20.85 -20.59 -23.28
CA ARG A 61 19.66 -20.40 -24.13
C ARG A 61 18.49 -21.22 -23.59
N LYS A 62 18.72 -22.50 -23.29
CA LYS A 62 17.71 -23.41 -22.73
C LYS A 62 17.16 -22.95 -21.38
N CYS A 63 18.02 -22.51 -20.47
CA CYS A 63 17.59 -21.92 -19.21
C CYS A 63 16.68 -20.70 -19.42
N ARG A 64 17.03 -19.81 -20.36
CA ARG A 64 16.21 -18.63 -20.66
C ARG A 64 14.85 -19.02 -21.25
N GLU A 65 14.81 -19.99 -22.15
CA GLU A 65 13.57 -20.54 -22.70
C GLU A 65 12.65 -21.06 -21.58
N MET A 66 13.19 -21.79 -20.61
CA MET A 66 12.40 -22.30 -19.48
C MET A 66 11.91 -21.20 -18.54
N ILE A 67 12.69 -20.14 -18.31
CA ILE A 67 12.26 -18.97 -17.54
C ILE A 67 11.09 -18.27 -18.25
N THR A 68 11.20 -18.02 -19.55
CA THR A 68 10.13 -17.40 -20.33
C THR A 68 8.87 -18.28 -20.35
N TRP A 69 9.03 -19.60 -20.43
CA TRP A 69 7.92 -20.54 -20.32
C TRP A 69 7.25 -20.48 -18.94
N ALA A 70 8.03 -20.44 -17.86
CA ALA A 70 7.50 -20.30 -16.50
C ALA A 70 6.74 -18.97 -16.31
N GLU A 71 7.20 -17.88 -16.91
CA GLU A 71 6.49 -16.59 -16.92
C GLU A 71 5.16 -16.65 -17.66
N GLN A 72 5.10 -17.34 -18.80
CA GLN A 72 3.85 -17.57 -19.54
C GLN A 72 2.86 -18.45 -18.77
N LEU A 73 3.36 -19.44 -18.02
CA LEU A 73 2.51 -20.26 -17.15
C LEU A 73 1.97 -19.44 -15.97
N LYS A 74 2.81 -18.60 -15.35
CA LYS A 74 2.38 -17.66 -14.30
C LYS A 74 1.33 -16.68 -14.82
N SER A 75 1.49 -16.14 -16.03
CA SER A 75 0.53 -15.18 -16.61
C SER A 75 -0.83 -15.80 -16.96
N LYS A 76 -0.85 -17.08 -17.37
CA LYS A 76 -2.10 -17.84 -17.57
C LYS A 76 -2.83 -18.16 -16.27
N GLU A 77 -2.09 -18.42 -15.20
CA GLU A 77 -2.65 -18.63 -13.86
C GLU A 77 -3.14 -17.32 -13.24
N SER A 78 -2.46 -16.21 -13.56
CA SER A 78 -2.82 -14.85 -13.18
C SER A 78 -3.63 -14.14 -14.28
N GLY A 79 -4.75 -14.75 -14.67
CA GLY A 79 -5.84 -14.03 -15.31
C GLY A 79 -6.37 -12.94 -14.38
N GLY A 80 -5.72 -11.77 -14.38
CA GLY A 80 -6.28 -10.50 -13.91
C GLY A 80 -6.47 -10.35 -12.40
N THR A 81 -5.60 -10.86 -11.54
CA THR A 81 -5.52 -10.34 -10.15
C THR A 81 -4.11 -10.51 -9.62
N LEU A 82 -3.46 -9.40 -9.25
CA LEU A 82 -2.32 -9.43 -8.33
C LEU A 82 -2.84 -10.01 -7.02
N SER A 83 -2.73 -11.33 -6.84
CA SER A 83 -3.04 -11.96 -5.58
C SER A 83 -2.18 -11.29 -4.50
N PRO A 84 -2.78 -10.82 -3.39
CA PRO A 84 -2.02 -10.20 -2.33
C PRO A 84 -0.91 -11.16 -1.89
N PRO A 85 0.30 -10.67 -1.59
CA PRO A 85 1.39 -11.51 -1.13
C PRO A 85 0.85 -12.37 0.01
N THR A 86 1.04 -13.69 -0.09
CA THR A 86 0.55 -14.63 0.92
C THR A 86 1.32 -14.34 2.21
N TYR A 87 0.76 -13.47 3.06
CA TYR A 87 1.37 -13.13 4.33
C TYR A 87 1.45 -14.43 5.14
N ARG A 88 2.66 -14.85 5.47
CA ARG A 88 2.86 -15.97 6.41
C ARG A 88 2.09 -15.67 7.69
N LYS A 89 1.51 -16.71 8.33
CA LYS A 89 0.91 -16.54 9.65
C LYS A 89 1.94 -15.93 10.59
N ILE A 90 1.57 -14.81 11.21
CA ILE A 90 2.38 -14.12 12.21
C ILE A 90 2.47 -15.02 13.43
N THR A 91 3.67 -15.20 13.96
CA THR A 91 3.92 -15.99 15.18
C THR A 91 3.50 -15.20 16.43
N GLY A 92 3.28 -15.88 17.57
CA GLY A 92 2.91 -15.20 18.81
C GLY A 92 3.96 -14.20 19.32
N GLU A 93 5.24 -14.46 19.06
CA GLU A 93 6.34 -13.55 19.37
C GLU A 93 6.26 -12.26 18.52
N GLU A 94 6.01 -12.40 17.22
CA GLU A 94 5.86 -11.27 16.31
C GLU A 94 4.61 -10.45 16.64
N GLU A 95 3.52 -11.09 17.02
CA GLU A 95 2.32 -10.39 17.49
C GLU A 95 2.64 -9.55 18.75
N THR A 96 3.45 -10.10 19.66
CA THR A 96 3.90 -9.37 20.85
C THR A 96 4.77 -8.17 20.48
N ILE A 97 5.66 -8.32 19.50
CA ILE A 97 6.48 -7.22 18.98
C ILE A 97 5.58 -6.14 18.37
N LEU A 98 4.62 -6.52 17.52
CA LEU A 98 3.69 -5.58 16.88
C LEU A 98 2.83 -4.83 17.90
N ARG A 99 2.40 -5.51 18.98
CA ARG A 99 1.67 -4.90 20.09
C ARG A 99 2.55 -3.89 20.83
N LYS A 100 3.78 -4.25 21.18
CA LYS A 100 4.73 -3.34 21.85
C LYS A 100 5.07 -2.12 21.00
N SER A 101 5.20 -2.29 19.68
CA SER A 101 5.50 -1.20 18.74
C SER A 101 4.28 -0.36 18.35
N SER A 102 3.15 -0.51 19.06
CA SER A 102 1.95 0.32 18.86
C SER A 102 2.04 1.69 19.50
N TYR A 103 2.95 1.89 20.46
CA TYR A 103 3.15 3.19 21.09
C TYR A 103 4.20 4.02 20.33
N LEU A 104 3.83 5.24 19.94
CA LEU A 104 4.72 6.25 19.39
C LEU A 104 4.45 7.58 20.10
N HIS A 105 5.47 8.18 20.70
CA HIS A 105 5.35 9.45 21.43
C HIS A 105 4.16 9.51 22.42
N ALA A 106 3.96 8.43 23.18
CA ALA A 106 2.83 8.23 24.10
C ALA A 106 1.44 8.07 23.45
N CYS A 107 1.32 8.18 22.13
CA CYS A 107 0.11 7.85 21.38
C CYS A 107 0.03 6.34 21.07
N LEU A 108 -1.16 5.76 21.19
CA LEU A 108 -1.42 4.36 20.90
C LEU A 108 -2.01 4.20 19.49
N PHE A 109 -1.35 3.41 18.64
CA PHE A 109 -1.78 3.08 17.29
C PHE A 109 -1.91 1.56 17.11
N PRO A 110 -3.08 0.97 17.41
CA PRO A 110 -3.26 -0.47 17.40
C PRO A 110 -3.18 -1.04 15.97
N PRO A 111 -2.82 -2.32 15.79
CA PRO A 111 -2.90 -2.97 14.50
C PRO A 111 -4.31 -2.91 13.90
N TRP A 112 -4.40 -2.63 12.61
CA TRP A 112 -5.66 -2.62 11.86
C TRP A 112 -6.30 -3.99 11.86
N LYS A 113 -7.55 -4.09 12.33
CA LYS A 113 -8.30 -5.35 12.40
C LYS A 113 -9.29 -5.49 11.25
N SER A 114 -10.12 -4.47 11.07
CA SER A 114 -11.19 -4.44 10.09
C SER A 114 -11.56 -3.00 9.79
N ASP A 115 -12.24 -2.80 8.66
CA ASP A 115 -12.73 -1.49 8.28
C ASP A 115 -13.86 -1.05 9.22
N PRO A 116 -13.91 0.24 9.63
CA PRO A 116 -14.91 0.75 10.56
C PRO A 116 -16.30 0.81 9.92
N SER A 117 -17.37 0.66 10.73
CA SER A 117 -18.75 0.91 10.30
C SER A 117 -18.99 2.41 10.11
N ASP A 118 -19.87 2.76 9.18
CA ASP A 118 -20.25 4.16 8.90
C ASP A 118 -20.85 4.85 10.13
N ASP A 119 -21.50 4.10 11.03
CA ASP A 119 -22.13 4.61 12.26
C ASP A 119 -21.14 5.34 13.19
N VAL A 120 -19.84 4.99 13.13
CA VAL A 120 -18.80 5.59 13.97
C VAL A 120 -18.51 7.05 13.56
N PHE A 121 -18.92 7.44 12.36
CA PHE A 121 -18.72 8.78 11.79
C PHE A 121 -19.98 9.66 11.85
N GLU A 122 -21.10 9.09 12.31
CA GLU A 122 -22.33 9.83 12.54
C GLU A 122 -22.31 10.50 13.92
N LEU A 123 -22.87 11.71 14.00
CA LEU A 123 -22.98 12.41 15.28
C LEU A 123 -24.28 11.98 15.97
N THR A 124 -24.16 11.35 17.14
CA THR A 124 -25.32 11.01 17.96
C THR A 124 -25.94 12.29 18.52
N ALA A 125 -27.26 12.41 18.45
CA ALA A 125 -27.98 13.60 18.88
C ALA A 125 -27.71 13.91 20.37
N GLY A 126 -27.03 15.03 20.62
CA GLY A 126 -26.71 15.52 21.97
C GLY A 126 -25.25 15.33 22.40
N ASP A 127 -24.46 14.54 21.66
CA ASP A 127 -23.03 14.37 21.96
C ASP A 127 -22.17 15.47 21.31
N PRO A 128 -21.08 15.89 21.96
CA PRO A 128 -20.12 16.78 21.34
C PRO A 128 -19.33 16.06 20.23
N PRO A 129 -18.82 16.79 19.22
CA PRO A 129 -17.94 16.22 18.20
C PRO A 129 -16.67 15.59 18.81
N TYR A 130 -16.18 14.54 18.17
CA TYR A 130 -14.96 13.84 18.57
C TYR A 130 -13.78 14.80 18.61
N THR A 131 -13.01 14.71 19.69
CA THR A 131 -11.86 15.57 19.97
C THR A 131 -10.68 14.68 20.33
N ASP A 132 -9.60 14.80 19.56
CA ASP A 132 -8.31 14.19 19.82
C ASP A 132 -7.55 15.02 20.88
N HIS A 133 -7.26 14.41 22.02
CA HIS A 133 -6.56 15.09 23.12
C HIS A 133 -5.04 14.91 23.06
N THR A 134 -4.51 14.46 21.92
CA THR A 134 -3.06 14.32 21.71
C THR A 134 -2.35 15.66 21.88
N GLU A 135 -1.32 15.67 22.72
CA GLU A 135 -0.46 16.85 22.90
C GLU A 135 0.64 16.87 21.84
N TYR A 136 0.69 17.94 21.05
CA TYR A 136 1.71 18.13 20.03
C TYR A 136 2.89 18.93 20.58
N ALA A 137 4.10 18.36 20.50
CA ALA A 137 5.32 19.09 20.81
C ALA A 137 5.60 20.12 19.69
N MET A 138 5.36 21.40 19.97
CA MET A 138 5.57 22.50 19.02
C MET A 138 6.84 23.29 19.33
N SER A 139 7.49 23.80 18.28
CA SER A 139 8.62 24.72 18.40
C SER A 139 8.19 26.08 18.96
N HIS A 140 9.16 26.89 19.42
CA HIS A 140 8.87 28.26 19.87
C HIS A 140 8.20 29.12 18.79
N GLN A 141 8.61 28.98 17.53
CA GLN A 141 8.03 29.72 16.41
C GLN A 141 6.57 29.32 16.17
N GLN A 142 6.28 28.01 16.19
CA GLN A 142 4.91 27.49 16.03
C GLN A 142 3.99 27.99 17.15
N ASN A 143 4.45 27.93 18.40
CA ASN A 143 3.67 28.43 19.56
C ASN A 143 3.38 29.94 19.50
N ASN A 144 4.29 30.73 18.92
CA ASN A 144 4.09 32.18 18.79
C ASN A 144 3.02 32.54 17.75
N ILE A 145 2.85 31.69 16.74
CA ILE A 145 1.96 31.94 15.59
C ILE A 145 0.60 31.27 15.78
N LEU A 146 0.54 30.13 16.49
CA LEU A 146 -0.69 29.39 16.74
C LEU A 146 -1.73 30.26 17.46
N GLY A 147 -2.89 30.42 16.82
CA GLY A 147 -4.08 31.07 17.36
C GLY A 147 -5.05 30.09 18.00
N GLY A 148 -5.09 28.84 17.52
CA GLY A 148 -5.94 27.81 18.08
C GLY A 148 -6.12 26.62 17.15
N TRP A 149 -7.07 25.76 17.50
CA TRP A 149 -7.49 24.60 16.73
C TRP A 149 -8.97 24.77 16.37
N GLU A 150 -9.27 24.89 15.08
CA GLU A 150 -10.63 25.15 14.59
C GLU A 150 -11.07 24.09 13.58
N ARG A 151 -12.38 23.85 13.50
CA ARG A 151 -12.95 22.88 12.56
C ARG A 151 -13.23 23.54 11.20
N PRO A 152 -12.99 22.83 10.08
CA PRO A 152 -13.26 23.32 8.74
C PRO A 152 -14.70 23.83 8.56
N ALA A 153 -15.68 23.18 9.19
CA ALA A 153 -17.08 23.61 9.12
C ALA A 153 -17.31 25.03 9.66
N THR A 154 -16.59 25.43 10.72
CA THR A 154 -16.67 26.78 11.30
C THR A 154 -15.97 27.81 10.41
N LEU A 155 -14.81 27.42 9.84
CA LEU A 155 -14.02 28.27 8.94
C LEU A 155 -14.77 28.55 7.63
N VAL A 156 -15.30 27.50 6.99
CA VAL A 156 -16.02 27.63 5.71
C VAL A 156 -17.43 28.19 5.89
N GLY A 157 -18.11 27.89 6.99
CA GLY A 157 -19.41 28.51 7.32
C GLY A 157 -19.33 30.04 7.40
N SER A 158 -18.17 30.60 7.76
CA SER A 158 -17.92 32.05 7.80
C SER A 158 -17.70 32.67 6.41
N LEU A 159 -17.45 31.87 5.38
CA LEU A 159 -17.17 32.30 4.00
C LEU A 159 -18.37 32.17 3.06
N LEU A 160 -19.50 31.64 3.55
CA LEU A 160 -20.68 31.35 2.72
C LEU A 160 -21.79 32.38 2.90
N HIS A 161 -22.49 32.68 1.81
CA HIS A 161 -23.74 33.45 1.83
C HIS A 161 -24.90 32.57 2.35
N PRO A 162 -25.86 33.12 3.12
CA PRO A 162 -26.92 32.35 3.79
C PRO A 162 -27.88 31.56 2.89
N ASP A 163 -27.95 31.87 1.60
CA ASP A 163 -29.05 31.44 0.71
C ASP A 163 -28.71 30.27 -0.25
N GLU A 164 -27.47 29.74 -0.22
CA GLU A 164 -27.06 28.62 -1.08
C GLU A 164 -27.06 27.28 -0.29
N PRO A 165 -27.69 26.20 -0.80
CA PRO A 165 -27.62 24.89 -0.18
C PRO A 165 -26.18 24.33 -0.29
N PHE A 166 -25.45 24.38 0.83
CA PHE A 166 -24.06 23.96 0.90
C PHE A 166 -23.92 22.43 0.99
N ASP A 167 -23.51 21.78 -0.10
CA ASP A 167 -22.91 20.44 -0.02
C ASP A 167 -21.46 20.60 0.47
N GLY A 168 -21.28 20.62 1.79
CA GLY A 168 -19.96 20.73 2.41
C GLY A 168 -19.00 19.61 2.03
N THR A 169 -19.50 18.47 1.57
CA THR A 169 -18.66 17.39 1.03
C THR A 169 -18.12 17.77 -0.35
N ALA A 170 -18.93 18.40 -1.21
CA ALA A 170 -18.45 18.90 -2.50
C ALA A 170 -17.44 20.04 -2.32
N ALA A 171 -17.64 20.94 -1.34
CA ALA A 171 -16.74 22.06 -1.12
C ALA A 171 -15.39 21.66 -0.48
N LEU A 172 -15.40 20.71 0.47
CA LEU A 172 -14.21 20.34 1.25
C LEU A 172 -13.51 19.07 0.74
N MET A 173 -14.25 18.15 0.11
CA MET A 173 -13.76 16.80 -0.20
C MET A 173 -13.74 16.49 -1.70
N ALA A 174 -14.14 17.44 -2.56
CA ALA A 174 -13.95 17.29 -4.01
C ALA A 174 -12.54 17.71 -4.40
N ALA A 175 -11.79 16.79 -5.01
CA ALA A 175 -10.54 17.13 -5.65
C ALA A 175 -10.83 17.80 -7.00
N SER A 176 -10.55 19.09 -7.12
CA SER A 176 -10.62 19.84 -8.37
C SER A 176 -9.24 20.38 -8.73
N GLY A 177 -8.69 19.93 -9.87
CA GLY A 177 -7.45 20.46 -10.44
C GLY A 177 -6.15 19.86 -9.89
N ASP A 178 -5.05 20.59 -10.14
CA ASP A 178 -3.71 20.24 -9.68
C ASP A 178 -3.59 20.42 -8.16
N SER A 179 -2.86 19.54 -7.49
CA SER A 179 -2.70 19.59 -6.03
C SER A 179 -1.89 20.82 -5.61
N ASP A 180 -2.53 21.77 -4.93
CA ASP A 180 -1.89 22.98 -4.41
C ASP A 180 -1.41 22.77 -2.95
N LEU A 181 -0.40 21.91 -2.80
CA LEU A 181 0.20 21.63 -1.50
C LEU A 181 1.39 22.57 -1.26
N VAL A 182 1.18 23.55 -0.38
CA VAL A 182 2.21 24.51 0.03
C VAL A 182 2.70 24.18 1.44
N GLN A 183 4.01 24.20 1.62
CA GLN A 183 4.63 24.06 2.93
C GLN A 183 4.77 25.45 3.57
N ASP A 184 4.13 25.64 4.73
CA ASP A 184 4.37 26.79 5.60
C ASP A 184 5.45 26.45 6.66
N ILE A 185 5.57 27.22 7.74
CA ILE A 185 6.53 27.19 8.90
C ILE A 185 7.04 25.81 9.42
N THR A 186 6.54 24.67 8.95
CA THR A 186 7.09 23.33 9.20
C THR A 186 8.35 23.05 8.36
N THR A 187 9.26 22.21 8.87
CA THR A 187 10.54 21.87 8.19
C THR A 187 10.47 20.57 7.38
N ASP A 188 9.28 19.99 7.19
CA ASP A 188 9.11 18.61 6.72
C ASP A 188 8.89 18.51 5.20
N CYS A 189 9.82 19.05 4.41
CA CYS A 189 9.70 19.08 2.95
C CYS A 189 9.63 17.70 2.29
N SER A 190 10.24 16.69 2.92
CA SER A 190 10.12 15.31 2.47
C SER A 190 8.70 14.78 2.58
N VAL A 191 7.92 15.23 3.57
CA VAL A 191 6.52 14.80 3.75
C VAL A 191 5.66 15.41 2.66
N VAL A 192 5.76 16.73 2.44
CA VAL A 192 5.01 17.45 1.41
C VAL A 192 5.34 16.89 0.03
N ALA A 193 6.62 16.75 -0.31
CA ALA A 193 7.04 16.20 -1.60
C ALA A 193 6.52 14.77 -1.83
N SER A 194 6.56 13.92 -0.79
CA SER A 194 6.03 12.55 -0.89
C SER A 194 4.51 12.54 -1.08
N LEU A 195 3.80 13.45 -0.42
CA LEU A 195 2.36 13.59 -0.58
C LEU A 195 2.01 14.06 -2.00
N CYS A 196 2.67 15.10 -2.51
CA CYS A 196 2.49 15.57 -3.89
C CYS A 196 2.70 14.44 -4.91
N ALA A 197 3.78 13.67 -4.77
CA ALA A 197 4.06 12.54 -5.65
C ALA A 197 3.03 11.41 -5.54
N ALA A 198 2.41 11.25 -4.37
CA ALA A 198 1.40 10.23 -4.13
C ALA A 198 -0.02 10.67 -4.51
N MET A 199 -0.30 11.97 -4.65
CA MET A 199 -1.67 12.49 -4.88
C MET A 199 -2.34 11.87 -6.10
N ASP A 200 -1.61 11.70 -7.21
CA ASP A 200 -2.13 11.02 -8.40
C ASP A 200 -2.59 9.58 -8.14
N VAL A 201 -1.95 8.88 -7.21
CA VAL A 201 -2.31 7.49 -6.87
C VAL A 201 -3.40 7.45 -5.78
N LEU A 202 -3.35 8.41 -4.85
CA LEU A 202 -4.31 8.52 -3.76
C LEU A 202 -5.69 8.92 -4.28
N VAL A 203 -5.75 9.89 -5.18
CA VAL A 203 -6.98 10.56 -5.62
C VAL A 203 -7.31 10.28 -7.08
N ALA A 204 -6.32 10.25 -7.98
CA ALA A 204 -6.63 10.19 -9.40
C ALA A 204 -7.10 8.80 -9.86
N LYS A 205 -8.13 8.81 -10.70
CA LYS A 205 -8.70 7.59 -11.31
C LYS A 205 -7.90 7.08 -12.52
N SER A 206 -6.84 7.78 -12.90
CA SER A 206 -6.06 7.50 -14.12
C SER A 206 -5.45 6.10 -14.15
N ARG A 207 -5.29 5.46 -12.99
CA ARG A 207 -4.73 4.10 -12.83
C ARG A 207 -5.68 3.11 -12.15
N GLY A 208 -6.97 3.44 -11.98
CA GLY A 208 -7.97 2.57 -11.35
C GLY A 208 -8.74 3.25 -10.21
N LYS A 209 -9.14 2.47 -9.20
CA LYS A 209 -9.84 3.01 -8.01
C LYS A 209 -8.86 3.83 -7.15
N PRO A 210 -9.25 5.00 -6.63
CA PRO A 210 -8.39 5.82 -5.78
C PRO A 210 -7.89 5.02 -4.58
N LEU A 211 -6.57 5.04 -4.30
CA LEU A 211 -6.03 4.30 -3.16
C LEU A 211 -6.57 4.83 -1.83
N LEU A 212 -6.91 6.12 -1.78
CA LEU A 212 -7.49 6.77 -0.60
C LEU A 212 -8.77 6.09 -0.12
N SER A 213 -9.55 5.48 -1.03
CA SER A 213 -10.76 4.70 -0.70
C SER A 213 -10.53 3.52 0.23
N ARG A 214 -9.28 3.06 0.38
CA ARG A 214 -8.89 1.96 1.27
C ARG A 214 -8.07 2.42 2.47
N LEU A 215 -7.69 3.69 2.51
CA LEU A 215 -6.76 4.25 3.49
C LEU A 215 -7.42 5.27 4.42
N MET A 216 -8.52 5.89 4.01
CA MET A 216 -9.21 6.94 4.77
C MET A 216 -10.69 6.61 4.93
N PHE A 217 -11.22 6.84 6.13
CA PHE A 217 -12.62 6.60 6.48
C PHE A 217 -13.18 7.82 7.24
N PRO A 218 -14.41 8.28 6.91
CA PRO A 218 -15.35 7.68 5.96
C PRO A 218 -15.04 8.03 4.50
N TYR A 219 -15.46 7.17 3.57
CA TYR A 219 -15.26 7.35 2.13
C TYR A 219 -16.54 7.05 1.35
N ASP A 220 -16.89 7.93 0.42
CA ASP A 220 -18.03 7.74 -0.50
C ASP A 220 -17.57 6.95 -1.74
N HIS A 221 -17.85 5.65 -1.74
CA HIS A 221 -17.54 4.76 -2.84
C HIS A 221 -18.45 4.92 -4.07
N THR A 222 -19.59 5.62 -3.94
CA THR A 222 -20.48 5.89 -5.08
C THR A 222 -19.94 7.02 -5.92
N ASN A 223 -19.45 8.08 -5.28
CA ASN A 223 -18.86 9.24 -5.96
C ASN A 223 -17.32 9.17 -6.07
N ASP A 224 -16.71 8.12 -5.52
CA ASP A 224 -15.26 7.94 -5.37
C ASP A 224 -14.55 9.15 -4.75
N ARG A 225 -15.08 9.67 -3.63
CA ARG A 225 -14.49 10.82 -2.92
C ARG A 225 -14.51 10.60 -1.41
N PRO A 226 -13.61 11.24 -0.64
CA PRO A 226 -13.74 11.27 0.82
C PRO A 226 -15.11 11.81 1.25
N LYS A 227 -15.64 11.28 2.33
CA LYS A 227 -16.91 11.74 2.91
C LYS A 227 -16.63 12.64 4.11
N LEU A 228 -17.43 13.68 4.30
CA LEU A 228 -17.35 14.49 5.50
C LEU A 228 -17.90 13.70 6.71
N SER A 229 -17.15 13.67 7.81
CA SER A 229 -17.57 13.02 9.05
C SER A 229 -18.41 13.97 9.88
N GLN A 230 -19.63 13.56 10.26
CA GLN A 230 -20.51 14.41 11.07
C GLN A 230 -20.04 14.49 12.52
N SER A 231 -19.43 13.40 13.03
CA SER A 231 -18.83 13.41 14.37
C SER A 231 -17.50 14.15 14.42
N GLY A 232 -16.94 14.57 13.28
CA GLY A 232 -15.60 15.15 13.19
C GLY A 232 -14.48 14.13 13.42
N LYS A 233 -14.81 12.83 13.53
CA LYS A 233 -13.85 11.73 13.68
C LYS A 233 -13.42 11.22 12.32
N TYR A 234 -12.13 10.96 12.15
CA TYR A 234 -11.58 10.30 10.97
C TYR A 234 -10.69 9.14 11.39
N ILE A 235 -10.69 8.09 10.56
CA ILE A 235 -9.85 6.91 10.80
C ILE A 235 -9.02 6.66 9.53
N PHE A 236 -7.71 6.56 9.71
CA PHE A 236 -6.77 6.24 8.65
C PHE A 236 -6.14 4.86 8.89
N ARG A 237 -5.97 4.13 7.80
CA ARG A 237 -5.20 2.88 7.76
C ARG A 237 -3.80 3.18 7.26
N MET A 238 -2.86 3.36 8.18
CA MET A 238 -1.46 3.72 7.84
C MET A 238 -0.52 2.54 8.07
N HIS A 239 0.52 2.39 7.25
CA HIS A 239 1.49 1.30 7.39
C HIS A 239 2.79 1.79 8.04
N PHE A 240 3.02 1.40 9.30
CA PHE A 240 4.27 1.70 10.02
C PHE A 240 4.54 0.69 11.14
N ASN A 241 5.79 0.60 11.58
CA ASN A 241 6.24 -0.40 12.57
C ASN A 241 5.85 -1.85 12.21
N GLY A 242 5.90 -2.18 10.91
CA GLY A 242 5.73 -3.53 10.40
C GLY A 242 4.30 -4.03 10.18
N CYS A 243 3.28 -3.19 10.36
CA CYS A 243 1.90 -3.54 10.03
C CYS A 243 1.03 -2.32 9.68
N PHE A 244 -0.17 -2.58 9.16
CA PHE A 244 -1.20 -1.54 9.08
C PHE A 244 -1.74 -1.25 10.47
N ARG A 245 -1.94 0.03 10.77
CA ARG A 245 -2.39 0.55 12.05
C ARG A 245 -3.56 1.48 11.86
N GLU A 246 -4.42 1.46 12.87
CA GLU A 246 -5.54 2.38 13.00
C GLU A 246 -5.03 3.68 13.58
N VAL A 247 -5.20 4.77 12.83
CA VAL A 247 -4.83 6.12 13.22
C VAL A 247 -6.13 6.92 13.27
N VAL A 248 -6.59 7.21 14.49
CA VAL A 248 -7.80 7.99 14.73
C VAL A 248 -7.40 9.43 14.96
N ILE A 249 -8.04 10.35 14.23
CA ILE A 249 -7.84 11.80 14.39
C ILE A 249 -9.19 12.50 14.42
N ASP A 250 -9.19 13.75 14.86
CA ASP A 250 -10.28 14.67 14.56
C ASP A 250 -9.98 15.55 13.34
N ASP A 251 -10.93 16.41 12.98
CA ASP A 251 -10.84 17.32 11.84
C ASP A 251 -10.34 18.72 12.19
N ARG A 252 -9.86 18.97 13.42
CA ARG A 252 -9.40 20.30 13.80
C ARG A 252 -8.07 20.60 13.12
N LEU A 253 -7.99 21.78 12.51
CA LEU A 253 -6.78 22.28 11.87
C LEU A 253 -6.17 23.41 12.71
N PRO A 254 -4.84 23.54 12.74
CA PRO A 254 -4.19 24.65 13.42
C PRO A 254 -4.45 25.94 12.63
N VAL A 255 -4.93 26.97 13.31
CA VAL A 255 -5.16 28.31 12.73
C VAL A 255 -4.16 29.31 13.29
N SER A 256 -3.75 30.27 12.46
CA SER A 256 -2.83 31.33 12.87
C SER A 256 -3.57 32.42 13.66
N ARG A 257 -2.86 33.17 14.52
CA ARG A 257 -3.44 34.38 15.15
C ARG A 257 -3.77 35.48 14.15
N ALA A 258 -3.22 35.43 12.94
CA ALA A 258 -3.39 36.46 11.92
C ALA A 258 -4.68 36.30 11.10
N GLY A 259 -5.41 35.18 11.26
CA GLY A 259 -6.53 34.82 10.40
C GLY A 259 -6.04 34.08 9.17
#